data_AF-A0A249MPS6-F1
#
_entry.id   AF-A0A249MPS6-F1
#
_cell.length_a   1.000
_cell.length_b   1.000
_cell.length_c   1.000
_cell.angle_alpha   90.00
_cell.angle_beta   90.00
_cell.angle_gamma   90.00
#
_symmetry.space_group_name_H-M   'P 1'
#
loop_
_entity.id
_entity.type
_entity.pdbx_description
1 polymer ?
#
loop_
_entity_poly.entity_id
_entity_poly.type
_entity_poly.pdbx_seq_one_letter_code
_entity_poly.pdbx_strand_id
1 'polypeptide(L)'
;MNKLTLKYQYDSSFFDPKKTRDDFGRLSVSVVTDDFSGTGGFWVQWQDVKEFGEALSVYPIKEDSPVVAQWGFEMQQGNDLILRFEISPADKRGNLVMRFEVADDHKPHNRARGMFQTNYPNLDAFRVSIAQLMDNQIEEAILMGD
;
A
#
# COMPACT_ATOMS: atom_id res chain seq x y z
N MET A 1 -6.48 -17.18 -3.59
CA MET A 1 -5.11 -16.70 -3.83
C MET A 1 -5.02 -15.28 -3.31
N ASN A 2 -4.23 -15.10 -2.26
CA ASN A 2 -4.14 -13.84 -1.53
C ASN A 2 -3.30 -12.82 -2.31
N LYS A 3 -3.78 -11.59 -2.46
CA LYS A 3 -3.03 -10.50 -3.10
C LYS A 3 -3.51 -9.13 -2.67
N LEU A 4 -2.59 -8.17 -2.72
CA LEU A 4 -2.85 -6.74 -2.63
C LEU A 4 -2.34 -6.05 -3.90
N THR A 5 -3.16 -5.21 -4.50
CA THR A 5 -2.87 -4.47 -5.72
C THR A 5 -2.94 -2.99 -5.44
N LEU A 6 -1.91 -2.25 -5.85
CA LEU A 6 -1.85 -0.79 -5.84
C LEU A 6 -1.91 -0.24 -7.26
N LYS A 7 -2.69 0.83 -7.43
CA LYS A 7 -2.68 1.70 -8.62
C LYS A 7 -2.48 3.13 -8.16
N TYR A 8 -1.67 3.89 -8.89
CA TYR A 8 -1.46 5.30 -8.60
C TYR A 8 -1.83 6.15 -9.82
N GLN A 9 -2.71 7.11 -9.63
CA GLN A 9 -3.08 8.08 -10.65
C GLN A 9 -2.58 9.47 -10.24
N TYR A 10 -1.58 9.96 -10.95
CA TYR A 10 -1.06 11.33 -10.79
C TYR A 10 -2.12 12.38 -11.13
N ASP A 11 -2.06 13.52 -10.45
CA ASP A 11 -2.77 14.70 -10.93
C ASP A 11 -2.26 15.14 -12.32
N SER A 12 -3.14 15.72 -13.13
CA SER A 12 -2.82 16.17 -14.49
C SER A 12 -1.69 17.21 -14.54
N SER A 13 -1.50 18.00 -13.48
CA SER A 13 -0.42 18.98 -13.37
C SER A 13 0.96 18.35 -13.28
N PHE A 14 1.06 17.08 -12.87
CA PHE A 14 2.35 16.38 -12.80
C PHE A 14 3.06 16.31 -14.15
N PHE A 15 2.30 16.23 -15.25
CA PHE A 15 2.82 16.13 -16.61
C PHE A 15 2.78 17.45 -17.39
N ASP A 16 2.19 18.51 -16.83
CA ASP A 16 2.05 19.81 -17.49
C ASP A 16 2.93 20.86 -16.79
N PRO A 17 4.10 21.21 -17.36
CA PRO A 17 5.00 22.18 -16.75
C PRO A 17 4.41 23.61 -16.70
N LYS A 18 3.26 23.85 -17.33
CA LYS A 18 2.55 25.14 -17.28
C LYS A 18 1.60 25.24 -16.09
N LYS A 19 1.30 24.13 -15.42
CA LYS A 19 0.44 24.10 -14.23
C LYS A 19 1.31 24.09 -12.96
N THR A 20 0.79 24.64 -11.87
CA THR A 20 1.36 24.42 -10.55
C THR A 20 1.27 22.92 -10.25
N ARG A 21 2.43 22.28 -10.02
CA ARG A 21 2.51 20.85 -9.73
C ARG A 21 1.81 20.55 -8.40
N ASP A 22 0.80 19.70 -8.47
CA ASP A 22 0.27 19.03 -7.31
C ASP A 22 1.11 17.79 -7.02
N ASP A 23 1.45 17.59 -5.77
CA ASP A 23 2.20 16.43 -5.31
C ASP A 23 1.27 15.29 -4.87
N PHE A 24 -0.05 15.49 -4.93
CA PHE A 24 -1.04 14.46 -4.67
C PHE A 24 -1.47 13.71 -5.93
N GLY A 25 -1.88 12.47 -5.69
CA GLY A 25 -2.50 11.59 -6.66
C GLY A 25 -3.33 10.54 -5.94
N ARG A 26 -4.18 9.86 -6.70
CA ARG A 26 -5.11 8.86 -6.15
C ARG A 26 -4.42 7.51 -6.07
N LEU A 27 -4.19 7.00 -4.85
CA LEU A 27 -3.76 5.63 -4.60
C LEU A 27 -4.98 4.73 -4.43
N SER A 28 -5.27 3.91 -5.42
CA SER A 28 -6.34 2.91 -5.37
C SER A 28 -5.78 1.55 -4.95
N VAL A 29 -6.54 0.87 -4.10
CA VAL A 29 -6.15 -0.37 -3.44
C VAL A 29 -7.23 -1.41 -3.68
N SER A 30 -6.81 -2.61 -4.06
CA SER A 30 -7.66 -3.80 -4.10
C SER A 30 -6.97 -4.91 -3.34
N VAL A 31 -7.70 -5.56 -2.45
CA VAL A 31 -7.20 -6.71 -1.69
C VAL A 31 -8.17 -7.86 -1.85
N VAL A 32 -7.60 -9.03 -2.09
CA VAL A 32 -8.33 -10.30 -2.19
C VAL A 32 -7.59 -11.29 -1.31
N THR A 33 -8.29 -11.88 -0.36
CA THR A 33 -7.86 -13.06 0.38
C THR A 33 -8.84 -14.19 0.12
N ASP A 34 -8.57 -15.37 0.68
CA ASP A 34 -9.48 -16.51 0.52
C ASP A 34 -10.85 -16.28 1.19
N ASP A 35 -10.88 -15.50 2.28
CA ASP A 35 -12.11 -15.23 3.05
C ASP A 35 -12.69 -13.83 2.84
N PHE A 36 -11.91 -12.90 2.27
CA PHE A 36 -12.25 -11.48 2.27
C PHE A 36 -11.82 -10.77 0.99
N SER A 37 -12.56 -9.75 0.58
CA SER A 37 -12.09 -8.82 -0.46
C SER A 37 -12.53 -7.39 -0.14
N GLY A 38 -11.70 -6.43 -0.53
CA GLY A 38 -11.94 -5.01 -0.27
C GLY A 38 -11.29 -4.13 -1.31
N THR A 39 -11.92 -3.00 -1.59
CA THR A 39 -11.40 -1.98 -2.50
C THR A 39 -11.60 -0.61 -1.89
N GLY A 40 -10.71 0.32 -2.21
CA GLY A 40 -10.88 1.73 -1.86
C GLY A 40 -9.65 2.54 -2.22
N GLY A 41 -9.53 3.71 -1.60
CA GLY A 41 -8.24 4.33 -1.37
C GLY A 41 -8.31 5.80 -1.06
N PHE A 42 -7.18 6.48 -1.23
CA PHE A 42 -7.04 7.85 -0.79
C PHE A 42 -6.19 8.72 -1.73
N TRP A 43 -6.32 10.04 -1.58
CA TRP A 43 -5.39 11.00 -2.18
C TRP A 43 -4.14 11.07 -1.32
N VAL A 44 -2.99 10.73 -1.88
CA VAL A 44 -1.72 10.63 -1.16
C VAL A 44 -0.61 11.33 -1.93
N GLN A 45 0.41 11.80 -1.22
CA GLN A 45 1.59 12.36 -1.87
C GLN A 45 2.36 11.25 -2.59
N TRP A 46 2.82 11.49 -3.81
CA TRP A 46 3.55 10.46 -4.57
C TRP A 46 4.86 10.08 -3.87
N GLN A 47 5.45 11.00 -3.11
CA GLN A 47 6.64 10.76 -2.29
C GLN A 47 6.40 9.68 -1.24
N ASP A 48 5.28 9.72 -0.51
CA ASP A 48 4.94 8.75 0.54
C ASP A 48 4.88 7.32 -0.01
N VAL A 49 4.36 7.15 -1.24
CA VAL A 49 4.27 5.84 -1.89
C VAL A 49 5.67 5.32 -2.26
N LYS A 50 6.57 6.21 -2.72
CA LYS A 50 7.98 5.86 -2.98
C LYS A 50 8.71 5.49 -1.69
N GLU A 51 8.57 6.29 -0.65
CA GLU A 51 9.17 6.04 0.67
C GLU A 51 8.70 4.71 1.26
N PHE A 52 7.40 4.39 1.14
CA PHE A 52 6.88 3.08 1.52
C PHE A 52 7.57 1.96 0.74
N GLY A 53 7.68 2.08 -0.58
CA GLY A 53 8.38 1.11 -1.41
C GLY A 53 9.84 0.92 -0.96
N GLU A 54 10.58 2.00 -0.74
CA GLU A 54 11.96 1.96 -0.27
C GLU A 54 12.09 1.29 1.12
N ALA A 55 11.15 1.55 2.03
CA ALA A 55 11.14 0.95 3.36
C ALA A 55 10.97 -0.59 3.33
N LEU A 56 10.38 -1.16 2.26
CA LEU A 56 10.28 -2.61 2.09
C LEU A 56 11.64 -3.30 1.85
N SER A 57 12.71 -2.55 1.59
CA SER A 57 14.06 -3.11 1.37
C SER A 57 14.76 -3.60 2.65
N VAL A 58 14.19 -3.31 3.83
CA VAL A 58 14.80 -3.67 5.12
C VAL A 58 14.81 -5.19 5.30
N TYR A 59 16.00 -5.72 5.60
CA TYR A 59 16.18 -7.13 5.95
C TYR A 59 17.13 -7.31 7.16
N PRO A 60 16.74 -8.09 8.18
CA PRO A 60 15.38 -8.59 8.41
C PRO A 60 14.47 -7.46 8.92
N ILE A 61 13.18 -7.49 8.55
CA ILE A 61 12.14 -6.73 9.26
C ILE A 61 12.07 -7.30 10.68
N LYS A 62 12.08 -6.42 11.70
CA LYS A 62 12.04 -6.81 13.11
C LYS A 62 10.62 -6.70 13.65
N GLU A 63 10.30 -7.53 14.64
CA GLU A 63 8.98 -7.55 15.28
C GLU A 63 8.65 -6.22 15.98
N ASP A 64 9.65 -5.55 16.55
CA ASP A 64 9.54 -4.25 17.20
C ASP A 64 9.62 -3.05 16.24
N SER A 65 9.85 -3.32 14.95
CA SER A 65 9.99 -2.30 13.90
C SER A 65 9.37 -2.76 12.58
N PRO A 66 8.04 -2.97 12.55
CA PRO A 66 7.34 -3.32 11.32
C PRO A 66 7.39 -2.17 10.30
N VAL A 67 7.31 -2.50 9.01
CA VAL A 67 7.19 -1.48 7.95
C VAL A 67 5.71 -1.12 7.85
N VAL A 68 5.38 0.13 8.16
CA VAL A 68 4.00 0.64 8.18
C VAL A 68 3.87 1.78 7.19
N ALA A 69 2.82 1.75 6.38
CA ALA A 69 2.34 2.91 5.64
C ALA A 69 0.88 3.17 5.98
N GLN A 70 0.54 4.44 6.13
CA GLN A 70 -0.77 4.84 6.59
C GLN A 70 -1.16 6.15 5.93
N TRP A 71 -2.41 6.20 5.45
CA TRP A 71 -2.98 7.39 4.84
C TRP A 71 -4.42 7.60 5.29
N GLY A 72 -4.77 8.86 5.46
CA GLY A 72 -6.07 9.25 5.96
C GLY A 72 -6.16 10.74 6.22
N PHE A 73 -7.28 11.15 6.81
CA PHE A 73 -7.49 12.51 7.27
C PHE A 73 -6.83 12.74 8.64
N GLU A 74 -6.70 14.00 9.04
CA GLU A 74 -6.38 14.44 10.41
C GLU A 74 -5.38 13.54 11.16
N MET A 75 -5.83 12.89 12.25
CA MET A 75 -5.02 12.05 13.12
C MET A 75 -4.74 10.66 12.55
N GLN A 76 -5.39 10.31 11.43
CA GLN A 76 -5.32 9.01 10.76
C GLN A 76 -5.66 7.84 11.71
N GLN A 77 -6.71 8.02 12.51
CA GLN A 77 -7.22 7.03 13.45
C GLN A 77 -8.72 6.87 13.26
N GLY A 78 -9.27 5.71 13.64
CA GLY A 78 -10.70 5.45 13.52
C GLY A 78 -11.20 5.69 12.10
N ASN A 79 -12.21 6.55 11.94
CA ASN A 79 -12.79 6.88 10.63
C ASN A 79 -11.88 7.76 9.75
N ASP A 80 -10.90 8.42 10.34
CA ASP A 80 -9.93 9.22 9.59
C ASP A 80 -8.87 8.33 8.94
N LEU A 81 -8.70 7.11 9.42
CA LEU A 81 -7.85 6.11 8.79
C LEU A 81 -8.56 5.53 7.55
N ILE A 82 -7.98 5.77 6.37
CA ILE A 82 -8.54 5.29 5.09
C ILE A 82 -7.75 4.09 4.56
N LEU A 83 -6.43 4.16 4.59
CA LEU A 83 -5.53 3.09 4.15
C LEU A 83 -4.49 2.82 5.22
N ARG A 84 -4.28 1.55 5.56
CA ARG A 84 -3.15 1.11 6.37
C ARG A 84 -2.57 -0.17 5.83
N PHE A 85 -1.26 -0.20 5.70
CA PHE A 85 -0.48 -1.38 5.38
C PHE A 85 0.57 -1.60 6.44
N GLU A 86 0.77 -2.85 6.83
CA GLU A 86 1.80 -3.23 7.77
C GLU A 86 2.41 -4.57 7.37
N ILE A 87 3.73 -4.58 7.16
CA ILE A 87 4.53 -5.78 6.97
C ILE A 87 5.31 -6.04 8.26
N SER A 88 5.15 -7.24 8.82
CA SER A 88 5.86 -7.68 10.02
C SER A 88 6.25 -9.16 9.91
N PRO A 89 7.22 -9.64 10.72
CA PRO A 89 7.52 -11.06 10.79
C PRO A 89 6.29 -11.85 11.27
N ALA A 90 5.97 -12.92 10.56
CA ALA A 90 4.97 -13.90 11.01
C ALA A 90 5.59 -14.93 11.97
N ASP A 91 6.88 -15.23 11.79
CA ASP A 91 7.63 -16.15 12.65
C ASP A 91 9.15 -15.92 12.60
N LYS A 92 9.89 -16.73 13.36
CA LYS A 92 11.36 -16.72 13.41
C LYS A 92 12.02 -17.38 12.19
N ARG A 93 11.26 -17.95 11.25
CA ARG A 93 11.75 -18.62 10.04
C ARG A 93 11.85 -17.67 8.84
N GLY A 94 11.39 -16.43 9.00
CA GLY A 94 11.45 -15.40 7.97
C GLY A 94 10.18 -15.29 7.14
N ASN A 95 9.09 -15.95 7.55
CA ASN A 95 7.78 -15.68 6.97
C ASN A 95 7.31 -14.29 7.37
N LEU A 96 6.57 -13.63 6.48
CA LEU A 96 6.04 -12.29 6.71
C LEU A 96 4.51 -12.34 6.74
N VAL A 97 3.91 -11.39 7.44
CA VAL A 97 2.47 -11.13 7.39
C VAL A 97 2.24 -9.71 6.90
N MET A 98 1.36 -9.60 5.90
CA MET A 98 0.83 -8.33 5.44
C MET A 98 -0.54 -8.11 6.07
N ARG A 99 -0.67 -7.08 6.90
CA ARG A 99 -1.94 -6.61 7.46
C ARG A 99 -2.42 -5.40 6.68
N PHE A 100 -3.71 -5.38 6.36
CA PHE A 100 -4.32 -4.28 5.64
C PHE A 100 -5.55 -3.76 6.35
N GLU A 101 -5.77 -2.46 6.18
CA GLU A 101 -7.03 -1.79 6.46
C GLU A 101 -7.37 -0.88 5.28
N VAL A 102 -8.56 -1.07 4.70
CA VAL A 102 -9.04 -0.30 3.55
C VAL A 102 -10.47 0.14 3.84
N ALA A 103 -10.67 1.45 4.01
CA ALA A 103 -12.00 2.02 4.11
C ALA A 103 -12.65 2.13 2.73
N ASP A 104 -13.98 1.98 2.70
CA ASP A 104 -14.78 2.20 1.49
C ASP A 104 -14.78 3.69 1.10
N ASP A 105 -14.66 3.95 -0.19
CA ASP A 105 -14.56 5.30 -0.77
C ASP A 105 -15.78 6.20 -0.47
N HIS A 106 -16.96 5.61 -0.30
CA HIS A 106 -18.22 6.33 -0.08
C HIS A 106 -18.70 6.26 1.37
N LYS A 107 -18.35 5.20 2.08
CA LYS A 107 -18.77 4.93 3.45
C LYS A 107 -17.56 4.53 4.30
N PRO A 108 -16.74 5.48 4.78
CA PRO A 108 -15.48 5.19 5.49
C PRO A 108 -15.59 4.32 6.77
N HIS A 109 -16.80 4.19 7.31
CA HIS A 109 -17.12 3.28 8.42
C HIS A 109 -17.18 1.81 7.98
N ASN A 110 -17.53 1.55 6.72
CA ASN A 110 -17.38 0.24 6.11
C ASN A 110 -15.91 0.06 5.74
N ARG A 111 -15.24 -0.88 6.40
CA ARG A 111 -13.83 -1.15 6.17
C ARG A 111 -13.51 -2.62 6.08
N ALA A 112 -12.63 -2.89 5.14
CA ALA A 112 -11.92 -4.13 4.97
C ALA A 112 -10.75 -4.19 5.94
N ARG A 113 -10.69 -5.24 6.76
CA ARG A 113 -9.56 -5.54 7.62
C ARG A 113 -9.19 -7.00 7.46
N GLY A 114 -7.92 -7.27 7.31
CA GLY A 114 -7.46 -8.65 7.20
C GLY A 114 -5.96 -8.73 7.13
N MET A 115 -5.50 -9.95 6.91
CA MET A 115 -4.10 -10.25 6.74
C MET A 115 -3.91 -11.47 5.86
N PHE A 116 -2.75 -11.57 5.24
CA PHE A 116 -2.29 -12.78 4.57
C PHE A 116 -0.78 -12.95 4.73
N GLN A 117 -0.30 -14.19 4.63
CA GLN A 117 1.13 -14.47 4.69
C GLN A 117 1.79 -14.17 3.35
N THR A 118 3.02 -13.69 3.40
CA THR A 118 3.89 -13.48 2.23
C THR A 118 5.33 -13.78 2.65
N ASN A 119 6.27 -13.55 1.74
CA ASN A 119 7.69 -13.83 1.95
C ASN A 119 8.55 -12.71 1.37
N TYR A 120 9.84 -12.73 1.68
CA TYR A 120 10.79 -11.74 1.18
C TYR A 120 10.91 -11.69 -0.35
N PRO A 121 10.91 -12.83 -1.10
CA PRO A 121 10.86 -12.79 -2.56
C PRO A 121 9.67 -12.01 -3.13
N ASN A 122 8.46 -12.27 -2.65
CA ASN A 122 7.25 -11.56 -3.07
C ASN A 122 7.30 -10.10 -2.64
N LEU A 123 7.87 -9.80 -1.47
CA LEU A 123 8.05 -8.42 -1.00
C LEU A 123 9.04 -7.63 -1.87
N ASP A 124 10.16 -8.24 -2.27
CA ASP A 124 11.15 -7.58 -3.13
C ASP A 124 10.59 -7.35 -4.55
N ALA A 125 9.85 -8.32 -5.10
CA ALA A 125 9.12 -8.13 -6.35
C ALA A 125 8.10 -6.98 -6.25
N PHE A 126 7.37 -6.90 -5.14
CA PHE A 126 6.43 -5.83 -4.90
C PHE A 126 7.12 -4.46 -4.80
N ARG A 127 8.24 -4.37 -4.07
CA ARG A 127 9.08 -3.15 -3.99
C ARG A 127 9.50 -2.66 -5.37
N VAL A 128 10.02 -3.55 -6.21
CA VAL A 128 10.42 -3.20 -7.58
C VAL A 128 9.21 -2.72 -8.39
N SER A 129 8.06 -3.39 -8.25
CA SER A 129 6.83 -2.98 -8.92
C SER A 129 6.30 -1.62 -8.44
N ILE A 130 6.46 -1.26 -7.17
CA ILE A 130 6.14 0.09 -6.67
C ILE A 130 7.02 1.12 -7.37
N ALA A 131 8.34 0.90 -7.45
CA ALA A 131 9.23 1.82 -8.15
C ALA A 131 8.81 2.02 -9.62
N GLN A 132 8.50 0.93 -10.32
CA GLN A 132 8.01 0.96 -11.70
C GLN A 132 6.64 1.65 -11.83
N LEU A 133 5.72 1.43 -10.89
CA LEU A 133 4.42 2.10 -10.83
C LEU A 133 4.60 3.60 -10.69
N MET A 134 5.49 4.03 -9.78
CA MET A 134 5.76 5.44 -9.57
C MET A 134 6.51 6.09 -10.75
N ASP A 135 7.23 5.32 -11.56
CA ASP A 135 7.82 5.79 -12.82
C ASP A 135 6.84 5.70 -14.01
N ASN A 136 5.56 5.38 -13.77
CA ASN A 136 4.51 5.16 -14.79
C ASN A 136 4.89 4.08 -15.84
N GLN A 137 5.71 3.10 -15.48
CA GLN A 137 6.13 2.01 -16.37
C GLN A 137 5.14 0.85 -16.37
N ILE A 138 4.37 0.71 -15.29
CA ILE A 138 3.31 -0.29 -15.13
C ILE A 138 2.08 0.36 -14.51
N GLU A 139 0.90 -0.25 -14.72
CA GLU A 139 -0.36 0.27 -14.16
C GLU A 139 -0.63 -0.23 -12.73
N GLU A 140 -0.08 -1.39 -12.37
CA GLU A 140 -0.38 -2.11 -11.13
C GLU A 140 0.89 -2.63 -10.46
N ALA A 141 1.05 -2.34 -9.18
CA ALA A 141 2.01 -3.02 -8.30
C ALA A 141 1.27 -4.08 -7.48
N ILE A 142 1.77 -5.31 -7.43
CA ILE A 142 1.06 -6.45 -6.80
C ILE A 142 1.95 -7.13 -5.78
N LEU A 143 1.46 -7.23 -4.55
CA LEU A 143 2.01 -8.10 -3.50
C LEU A 143 1.24 -9.41 -3.49
N MET A 144 1.93 -10.52 -3.76
CA MET A 144 1.38 -11.86 -3.70
C MET A 144 1.51 -12.45 -2.30
N GLY A 145 0.47 -13.16 -1.86
CA GLY A 145 0.56 -14.05 -0.71
C GLY A 145 1.15 -15.41 -1.07
N ASP A 146 1.65 -16.11 -0.05
CA ASP A 146 2.06 -17.52 -0.12
C ASP A 146 0.89 -18.48 0.10
#